data_AF-A0A7R9G276-F1
#
_entry.id   AF-A0A7R9G276-F1
#
_cell.length_a   1.000
_cell.length_b   1.000
_cell.length_c   1.000
_cell.angle_alpha   90.00
_cell.angle_beta   90.00
_cell.angle_gamma   90.00
#
_symmetry.space_group_name_H-M   'P 1'
#
loop_
_entity.id
_entity.type
_entity.pdbx_description
1 polymer ?
#
loop_
_entity_poly.entity_id
_entity_poly.type
_entity_poly.pdbx_seq_one_letter_code
_entity_poly.pdbx_strand_id
1 'polypeptide(L)'
;MPGAVRQVAGGAAMWTPIENLVVFRYKHVTGHLQELPNKSAPHEAKIHEVRPDILLFDPMIRKLINESNGTFLEGQKLMAKATMSEARSDLLKMSKQYRAIIRACLENLQKELERASEPRKATLSSLVSIFYNVEFLWHLCEILYVDAVPGDIVLPQLLEWIRFHFFRCERRATAIIDASYISMETEGNGAESEPEYWETMIGLVLQGQLEATRALLRLHSAAATEPFRSADFILKTMPTFSVDHYIRGRVPAHNIAIYCISALKEGLQVRHDSDEDEGVGFTATLDGMTLLCGDKEAFSEVKGHCETWYQYMAAWLLYTEPTVKSFDLTFHAHQCIALFRGPDKLNTTDVIILALLEADLQKVGVAPRLHEHLLLEYGSLLMGHRSLWQVGASYLDHCPTKGRACLERILPCLTLDTEARALKIIQVARDRNMNDVGQ
;
A
#
# COMPACT_ATOMS: atom_id res chain seq x y z
N MET A 1 20.18 2.62 29.17
CA MET A 1 21.61 2.78 29.51
C MET A 1 22.45 2.34 28.32
N PRO A 2 22.90 3.26 27.44
CA PRO A 2 24.06 3.00 26.59
C PRO A 2 25.26 2.75 27.51
N GLY A 3 26.06 1.72 27.26
CA GLY A 3 27.28 1.45 28.04
C GLY A 3 27.25 0.28 29.04
N ALA A 4 26.17 -0.50 29.12
CA ALA A 4 26.21 -1.76 29.90
C ALA A 4 26.98 -2.84 29.11
N VAL A 5 28.22 -3.11 29.51
CA VAL A 5 29.04 -4.17 28.91
C VAL A 5 28.45 -5.54 29.30
N ARG A 6 27.90 -6.27 28.32
CA ARG A 6 27.50 -7.68 28.54
C ARG A 6 28.71 -8.58 28.31
N GLN A 7 29.07 -9.34 29.34
CA GLN A 7 30.24 -10.20 29.36
C GLN A 7 29.79 -11.64 29.08
N VAL A 8 30.30 -12.26 28.02
CA VAL A 8 30.08 -13.67 27.70
C VAL A 8 31.45 -14.27 27.41
N ALA A 9 31.78 -15.41 28.02
CA ALA A 9 33.11 -16.02 28.03
C ALA A 9 33.93 -15.79 26.73
N GLY A 10 34.96 -14.95 26.83
CA GLY A 10 35.91 -14.62 25.74
C GLY A 10 35.62 -13.34 24.94
N GLY A 11 34.47 -12.69 25.13
CA GLY A 11 34.08 -11.46 24.43
C GLY A 11 33.23 -10.52 25.29
N ALA A 12 33.30 -9.23 24.97
CA ALA A 12 32.49 -8.18 25.56
C ALA A 12 31.86 -7.35 24.44
N ALA A 13 30.62 -6.90 24.65
CA ALA A 13 29.91 -6.06 23.71
C ALA A 13 29.34 -4.82 24.40
N MET A 14 29.38 -3.69 23.70
CA MET A 14 28.89 -2.40 24.17
C MET A 14 28.11 -1.68 23.07
N TRP A 15 26.92 -1.20 23.42
CA TRP A 15 26.14 -0.31 22.56
C TRP A 15 26.72 1.10 22.59
N THR A 16 26.96 1.68 21.42
CA THR A 16 27.29 3.09 21.28
C THR A 16 26.01 3.95 21.44
N PRO A 17 26.15 5.25 21.72
CA PRO A 17 25.01 6.17 21.81
C PRO A 17 24.16 6.30 20.54
N ILE A 18 24.65 5.75 19.42
CA ILE A 18 24.12 5.84 18.05
C ILE A 18 23.72 4.43 17.54
N GLU A 19 23.35 3.52 18.44
CA GLU A 19 22.86 2.17 18.08
C GLU A 19 23.82 1.27 17.28
N ASN A 20 25.12 1.56 17.30
CA ASN A 20 26.12 0.61 16.82
C ASN A 20 26.52 -0.33 17.95
N LEU A 21 26.77 -1.59 17.63
CA LEU A 21 27.26 -2.58 18.59
C LEU A 21 28.76 -2.77 18.39
N VAL A 22 29.55 -2.43 19.40
CA VAL A 22 31.00 -2.67 19.40
C VAL A 22 31.28 -3.96 20.15
N VAL A 23 31.91 -4.92 19.48
CA VAL A 23 32.30 -6.21 20.04
C VAL A 23 33.82 -6.29 20.13
N PHE A 24 34.35 -6.60 21.30
CA PHE A 24 35.79 -6.70 21.56
C PHE A 24 36.11 -7.95 22.40
N ARG A 25 37.32 -8.49 22.25
CA ARG A 25 37.77 -9.60 23.10
C ARG A 25 38.03 -9.11 24.51
N TYR A 26 37.52 -9.84 25.50
CA TYR A 26 37.74 -9.56 26.91
C TYR A 26 38.31 -10.81 27.59
N LYS A 27 39.43 -10.65 28.30
CA LYS A 27 40.03 -11.69 29.14
C LYS A 27 39.96 -11.25 30.58
N HIS A 28 39.28 -12.02 31.42
CA HIS A 28 39.18 -11.77 32.86
C HIS A 28 40.52 -12.14 33.53
N VAL A 29 41.21 -11.17 34.13
CA VAL A 29 42.45 -11.41 34.89
C VAL A 29 42.12 -11.31 36.37
N THR A 30 41.95 -12.45 37.03
CA THR A 30 41.98 -12.53 38.50
C THR A 30 43.43 -12.53 38.97
N GLY A 31 43.76 -11.71 39.98
CA GLY A 31 45.11 -11.43 40.49
C GLY A 31 45.95 -12.61 41.02
N HIS A 32 45.56 -13.86 40.75
CA HIS A 32 46.30 -15.08 41.10
C HIS A 32 46.83 -15.87 39.89
N LEU A 33 46.71 -15.36 38.66
CA LEU A 33 47.29 -15.99 37.47
C LEU A 33 48.66 -15.35 37.16
N GLN A 34 49.73 -16.09 37.43
CA GLN A 34 51.08 -15.75 37.00
C GLN A 34 51.12 -15.68 35.48
N GLU A 35 51.49 -14.53 34.91
CA GLU A 35 51.64 -14.34 33.46
C GLU A 35 52.79 -15.22 32.95
N LEU A 36 52.46 -16.40 32.42
CA LEU A 36 53.35 -17.10 31.51
C LEU A 36 53.28 -16.38 30.16
N PRO A 37 54.41 -15.91 29.60
CA PRO A 37 54.42 -15.29 28.29
C PRO A 37 54.05 -16.36 27.27
N ASN A 38 52.84 -16.28 26.73
CA ASN A 38 52.41 -17.12 25.61
C ASN A 38 53.43 -16.93 24.47
N LYS A 39 54.05 -18.02 24.02
CA LYS A 39 54.99 -18.08 22.87
C LYS A 39 54.30 -17.85 21.49
N SER A 40 53.17 -17.16 21.49
CA SER A 40 52.42 -16.73 20.31
C SER A 40 52.12 -15.24 20.47
N ALA A 41 53.14 -14.41 20.23
CA ALA A 41 52.98 -12.97 20.11
C ALA A 41 52.17 -12.61 18.84
N PRO A 42 51.79 -11.34 18.67
CA PRO A 42 50.66 -10.64 19.27
C PRO A 42 49.40 -10.87 18.41
N HIS A 43 48.33 -11.45 18.95
CA HIS A 43 47.05 -11.40 18.22
C HIS A 43 46.44 -10.01 18.40
N GLU A 44 46.52 -9.22 17.34
CA GLU A 44 45.85 -7.93 17.16
C GLU A 44 44.42 -8.01 17.72
N ALA A 45 44.15 -7.26 18.78
CA ALA A 45 42.83 -7.20 19.38
C ALA A 45 41.88 -6.50 18.41
N LYS A 46 41.23 -7.27 17.54
CA LYS A 46 40.28 -6.73 16.55
C LYS A 46 38.99 -6.31 17.27
N ILE A 47 38.72 -5.01 17.22
CA ILE A 47 37.44 -4.43 17.63
C ILE A 47 36.53 -4.50 16.39
N HIS A 48 35.40 -5.18 16.52
CA HIS A 48 34.41 -5.27 15.46
C HIS A 48 33.28 -4.27 15.73
N GLU A 49 33.11 -3.30 14.84
CA GLU A 49 31.93 -2.44 14.83
C GLU A 49 30.85 -3.12 13.99
N VAL A 50 29.78 -3.59 14.63
CA VAL A 50 28.61 -4.17 13.99
C VAL A 50 27.57 -3.07 13.84
N ARG A 51 27.19 -2.79 12.60
CA ARG A 51 26.10 -1.86 12.27
C ARG A 51 24.90 -2.66 11.78
N PRO A 52 23.68 -2.38 12.27
CA PRO A 52 22.49 -2.98 11.71
C PRO A 52 22.38 -2.56 10.24
N ASP A 53 22.13 -3.53 9.36
CA ASP A 53 21.84 -3.26 7.96
C ASP A 53 20.42 -2.71 7.85
N ILE A 54 20.32 -1.38 7.92
CA ILE A 54 19.06 -0.66 7.90
C ILE A 54 18.72 -0.34 6.46
N LEU A 55 17.67 -0.99 5.94
CA LEU A 55 17.17 -0.81 4.57
C LEU A 55 16.89 0.67 4.21
N LEU A 56 16.49 1.49 5.19
CA LEU A 56 16.24 2.93 5.02
C LEU A 56 17.50 3.73 4.67
N PHE A 57 18.70 3.20 4.93
CA PHE A 57 19.96 3.87 4.60
C PHE A 57 20.47 3.54 3.20
N ASP A 58 19.73 2.72 2.43
CA ASP A 58 20.02 2.55 1.01
C ASP A 58 19.99 3.93 0.32
N PRO A 59 21.02 4.26 -0.50
CA PRO A 59 21.10 5.56 -1.18
C PRO A 59 19.85 5.94 -1.98
N MET A 60 19.10 4.97 -2.50
CA MET A 60 17.87 5.19 -3.26
C MET A 60 16.74 5.75 -2.40
N ILE A 61 16.71 5.39 -1.12
CA ILE A 61 15.68 5.83 -0.16
C ILE A 61 15.98 7.23 0.38
N ARG A 62 17.23 7.70 0.26
CA ARG A 62 17.63 9.03 0.76
C ARG A 62 16.77 10.17 0.20
N LYS A 63 16.41 10.08 -1.08
CA LYS A 63 15.54 11.09 -1.73
C LYS A 63 14.17 11.12 -1.06
N LEU A 64 13.56 9.95 -0.84
CA LEU A 64 12.30 9.81 -0.13
C LEU A 64 12.36 10.46 1.27
N ILE A 65 13.42 10.19 2.03
CA ILE A 65 13.59 10.72 3.40
C ILE A 65 13.65 12.24 3.40
N ASN A 66 14.38 12.84 2.45
CA ASN A 66 14.50 14.29 2.37
C ASN A 66 13.19 14.97 1.92
N GLU A 67 12.53 14.42 0.89
CA GLU A 67 11.26 14.99 0.40
C GLU A 67 10.14 14.85 1.43
N SER A 68 10.01 13.67 2.05
CA SER A 68 9.02 13.44 3.11
C SER A 68 9.25 14.32 4.35
N ASN A 69 10.52 14.64 4.67
CA ASN A 69 10.84 15.59 5.73
C ASN A 69 10.41 17.02 5.38
N GLY A 70 10.57 17.45 4.12
CA GLY A 70 10.05 18.73 3.65
C GLY A 70 8.54 18.83 3.87
N THR A 71 7.80 17.82 3.39
CA THR A 71 6.34 17.71 3.60
C THR A 71 5.98 17.70 5.10
N PHE A 72 6.75 17.00 5.93
CA PHE A 72 6.54 16.99 7.38
C PHE A 72 6.63 18.40 7.98
N LEU A 73 7.71 19.12 7.70
CA LEU A 73 7.94 20.45 8.25
C LEU A 73 6.92 21.48 7.74
N GLU A 74 6.46 21.34 6.50
CA GLU A 74 5.34 22.12 5.97
C GLU A 74 4.05 21.84 6.74
N GLY A 75 3.76 20.57 7.00
CA GLY A 75 2.63 20.14 7.82
C GLY A 75 2.63 20.72 9.23
N GLN A 76 3.79 20.68 9.90
CA GLN A 76 3.94 21.25 11.25
C GLN A 76 3.62 22.75 11.27
N LYS A 77 4.05 23.49 10.24
CA LYS A 77 3.75 24.93 10.10
C LYS A 77 2.27 25.21 9.83
N LEU A 78 1.62 24.36 9.05
CA LEU A 78 0.20 24.48 8.73
C LEU A 78 -0.65 24.19 9.98
N MET A 79 -0.35 23.12 10.72
CA MET A 79 -1.05 22.76 11.95
C MET A 79 -0.95 23.85 13.03
N ALA A 80 0.17 24.57 13.09
CA ALA A 80 0.33 25.71 14.00
C ALA A 80 -0.55 26.93 13.66
N LYS A 81 -1.11 27.00 12.44
CA LYS A 81 -1.84 28.16 11.91
C LYS A 81 -3.29 27.88 11.53
N ALA A 82 -3.68 26.62 11.35
CA ALA A 82 -4.93 26.28 10.67
C ALA A 82 -6.17 26.44 11.55
N THR A 83 -7.26 26.92 10.92
CA THR A 83 -8.64 26.75 11.41
C THR A 83 -9.16 25.35 11.01
N MET A 84 -10.12 24.79 11.75
CA MET A 84 -10.56 23.39 11.58
C MET A 84 -11.01 23.01 10.15
N SER A 85 -11.59 23.94 9.37
CA SER A 85 -12.08 23.65 8.01
C SER A 85 -10.95 23.66 6.96
N GLU A 86 -10.00 24.58 7.06
CA GLU A 86 -8.83 24.65 6.17
C GLU A 86 -7.91 23.45 6.42
N ALA A 87 -7.79 23.05 7.70
CA ALA A 87 -6.99 21.92 8.13
C ALA A 87 -7.31 20.64 7.34
N ARG A 88 -8.59 20.32 7.08
CA ARG A 88 -8.92 19.09 6.35
C ARG A 88 -8.47 19.12 4.88
N SER A 89 -8.67 20.24 4.20
CA SER A 89 -8.22 20.38 2.81
C SER A 89 -6.70 20.36 2.67
N ASP A 90 -5.99 20.95 3.64
CA ASP A 90 -4.54 20.98 3.65
C ASP A 90 -3.94 19.62 4.06
N LEU A 91 -4.58 18.91 5.00
CA LEU A 91 -4.25 17.53 5.34
C LEU A 91 -4.40 16.60 4.13
N LEU A 92 -5.46 16.75 3.33
CA LEU A 92 -5.64 15.95 2.12
C LEU A 92 -4.55 16.24 1.08
N LYS A 93 -4.19 17.51 0.86
CA LYS A 93 -3.07 17.87 -0.03
C LYS A 93 -1.76 17.24 0.45
N MET A 94 -1.50 17.29 1.76
CA MET A 94 -0.30 16.73 2.34
C MET A 94 -0.25 15.20 2.26
N SER A 95 -1.38 14.52 2.48
CA SER A 95 -1.51 13.08 2.27
C SER A 95 -1.17 12.68 0.83
N LYS A 96 -1.71 13.42 -0.15
CA LYS A 96 -1.41 13.19 -1.58
C LYS A 96 0.06 13.44 -1.91
N GLN A 97 0.68 14.44 -1.30
CA GLN A 97 2.12 14.68 -1.45
C GLN A 97 2.96 13.52 -0.92
N TYR A 98 2.67 13.02 0.29
CA TYR A 98 3.38 11.84 0.82
C TYR A 98 3.23 10.63 -0.10
N ARG A 99 2.02 10.35 -0.58
CA ARG A 99 1.76 9.26 -1.52
C ARG A 99 2.52 9.43 -2.85
N ALA A 100 2.57 10.65 -3.38
CA ALA A 100 3.34 10.95 -4.59
C ALA A 100 4.85 10.76 -4.40
N ILE A 101 5.39 11.16 -3.24
CA ILE A 101 6.81 10.94 -2.87
C ILE A 101 7.13 9.44 -2.79
N ILE A 102 6.24 8.64 -2.18
CA ILE A 102 6.37 7.18 -2.14
C ILE A 102 6.32 6.58 -3.54
N ARG A 103 5.35 6.99 -4.38
CA ARG A 103 5.22 6.53 -5.77
C ARG A 103 6.47 6.85 -6.60
N ALA A 104 7.01 8.06 -6.49
CA ALA A 104 8.24 8.45 -7.17
C ALA A 104 9.45 7.62 -6.69
N CYS A 105 9.50 7.26 -5.41
CA CYS A 105 10.52 6.34 -4.89
C CYS A 105 10.35 4.93 -5.47
N LEU A 106 9.12 4.41 -5.50
CA LEU A 106 8.79 3.10 -6.09
C LEU A 106 9.21 2.98 -7.55
N GLU A 107 8.89 3.99 -8.37
CA GLU A 107 9.28 3.99 -9.79
C GLU A 107 10.80 3.96 -9.97
N ASN A 108 11.54 4.68 -9.11
CA ASN A 108 13.01 4.67 -9.15
C ASN A 108 13.57 3.32 -8.69
N LEU A 109 12.98 2.70 -7.66
CA LEU A 109 13.37 1.37 -7.19
C LEU A 109 13.11 0.29 -8.26
N GLN A 110 11.97 0.36 -8.95
CA GLN A 110 11.63 -0.56 -10.04
C GLN A 110 12.59 -0.43 -11.23
N LYS A 111 12.92 0.79 -11.65
CA LYS A 111 13.91 1.04 -12.73
C LYS A 111 15.30 0.48 -12.38
N GLU A 112 15.71 0.58 -11.12
CA GLU A 112 16.98 0.00 -10.69
C GLU A 112 16.90 -1.52 -10.51
N LEU A 113 15.75 -2.06 -10.13
CA LEU A 113 15.53 -3.51 -10.04
C LEU A 113 15.72 -4.22 -11.39
N GLU A 114 15.33 -3.57 -12.50
CA GLU A 114 15.54 -4.08 -13.85
C GLU A 114 17.04 -4.12 -14.24
N ARG A 115 17.85 -3.22 -13.69
CA ARG A 115 19.28 -3.07 -13.99
C ARG A 115 20.18 -3.84 -13.03
N ALA A 116 19.68 -4.21 -11.86
CA ALA A 116 20.47 -4.78 -10.79
C ALA A 116 20.85 -6.25 -11.03
N SER A 117 22.07 -6.61 -10.60
CA SER A 117 22.51 -8.01 -10.48
C SER A 117 22.19 -8.59 -9.11
N GLU A 118 22.18 -9.92 -9.01
CA GLU A 118 22.11 -10.63 -7.71
C GLU A 118 23.37 -10.33 -6.86
N PRO A 119 23.28 -10.10 -5.53
CA PRO A 119 22.13 -10.24 -4.62
C PRO A 119 21.30 -8.96 -4.40
N ARG A 120 21.69 -7.84 -5.01
CA ARG A 120 21.04 -6.53 -4.82
C ARG A 120 19.58 -6.55 -5.28
N LYS A 121 19.27 -7.36 -6.28
CA LYS A 121 17.93 -7.56 -6.81
C LYS A 121 16.95 -8.08 -5.75
N ALA A 122 17.36 -9.01 -4.89
CA ALA A 122 16.53 -9.52 -3.79
C ALA A 122 16.16 -8.40 -2.79
N THR A 123 17.13 -7.58 -2.39
CA THR A 123 16.90 -6.44 -1.48
C THR A 123 15.97 -5.40 -2.10
N LEU A 124 16.20 -5.04 -3.37
CA LEU A 124 15.33 -4.10 -4.09
C LEU A 124 13.91 -4.63 -4.25
N SER A 125 13.74 -5.93 -4.52
CA SER A 125 12.42 -6.57 -4.61
C SER A 125 11.66 -6.48 -3.28
N SER A 126 12.35 -6.73 -2.16
CA SER A 126 11.79 -6.55 -0.82
C SER A 126 11.36 -5.10 -0.57
N LEU A 127 12.22 -4.12 -0.91
CA LEU A 127 11.90 -2.70 -0.78
C LEU A 127 10.68 -2.29 -1.62
N VAL A 128 10.62 -2.71 -2.89
CA VAL A 128 9.48 -2.42 -3.77
C VAL A 128 8.19 -2.97 -3.18
N SER A 129 8.21 -4.21 -2.66
CA SER A 129 7.05 -4.80 -2.00
C SER A 129 6.62 -4.01 -0.75
N ILE A 130 7.56 -3.61 0.10
CA ILE A 130 7.27 -2.83 1.31
C ILE A 130 6.66 -1.47 0.94
N PHE A 131 7.30 -0.70 0.06
CA PHE A 131 6.81 0.63 -0.29
C PHE A 131 5.47 0.59 -1.03
N TYR A 132 5.24 -0.42 -1.86
CA TYR A 132 3.94 -0.62 -2.50
C TYR A 132 2.87 -0.90 -1.45
N ASN A 133 3.13 -1.78 -0.48
CA ASN A 133 2.20 -2.03 0.61
C ASN A 133 1.92 -0.77 1.44
N VAL A 134 2.93 0.06 1.72
CA VAL A 134 2.74 1.34 2.43
C VAL A 134 1.85 2.27 1.62
N GLU A 135 2.12 2.44 0.33
CA GLU A 135 1.32 3.31 -0.55
C GLU A 135 -0.14 2.81 -0.68
N PHE A 136 -0.29 1.49 -0.80
CA PHE A 136 -1.57 0.79 -0.90
C PHE A 136 -2.47 1.04 0.30
N LEU A 137 -1.92 0.83 1.50
CA LEU A 137 -2.62 1.07 2.77
C LEU A 137 -2.85 2.57 2.99
N TRP A 138 -1.87 3.43 2.66
CA TRP A 138 -2.01 4.87 2.78
C TRP A 138 -3.16 5.41 1.92
N HIS A 139 -3.30 4.92 0.69
CA HIS A 139 -4.40 5.30 -0.19
C HIS A 139 -5.77 4.95 0.42
N LEU A 140 -5.89 3.78 1.06
CA LEU A 140 -7.11 3.40 1.76
C LEU A 140 -7.37 4.31 2.97
N CYS A 141 -6.35 4.61 3.78
CA CYS A 141 -6.47 5.56 4.89
C CYS A 141 -6.91 6.95 4.42
N GLU A 142 -6.38 7.42 3.28
CA GLU A 142 -6.75 8.69 2.67
C GLU A 142 -8.26 8.73 2.39
N ILE A 143 -8.81 7.66 1.80
CA ILE A 143 -10.23 7.54 1.49
C ILE A 143 -11.10 7.50 2.76
N LEU A 144 -10.71 6.69 3.75
CA LEU A 144 -11.54 6.44 4.94
C LEU A 144 -11.51 7.59 5.97
N TYR A 145 -10.38 8.28 6.12
CA TYR A 145 -10.16 9.19 7.25
C TYR A 145 -9.85 10.63 6.87
N VAL A 146 -9.29 10.85 5.68
CA VAL A 146 -8.77 12.19 5.30
C VAL A 146 -9.72 12.86 4.31
N ASP A 147 -10.14 12.14 3.27
CA ASP A 147 -10.99 12.67 2.22
C ASP A 147 -12.39 13.03 2.75
N ALA A 148 -12.98 14.08 2.19
CA ALA A 148 -14.32 14.53 2.54
C ALA A 148 -15.32 13.91 1.56
N VAL A 149 -15.65 12.64 1.80
CA VAL A 149 -16.57 11.88 0.95
C VAL A 149 -17.99 12.47 1.03
N PRO A 150 -18.58 12.96 -0.07
CA PRO A 150 -19.92 13.54 -0.06
C PRO A 150 -20.97 12.52 0.39
N GLY A 151 -21.78 12.88 1.40
CA GLY A 151 -22.81 11.99 1.93
C GLY A 151 -22.29 10.74 2.63
N ASP A 152 -20.97 10.65 2.86
CA ASP A 152 -20.27 9.48 3.39
C ASP A 152 -20.41 8.21 2.54
N ILE A 153 -20.73 8.36 1.25
CA ILE A 153 -20.87 7.24 0.31
C ILE A 153 -19.50 6.88 -0.25
N VAL A 154 -18.90 5.83 0.32
CA VAL A 154 -17.49 5.45 0.14
C VAL A 154 -17.22 4.53 -1.04
N LEU A 155 -18.23 3.84 -1.57
CA LEU A 155 -18.03 2.85 -2.62
C LEU A 155 -17.31 3.40 -3.88
N PRO A 156 -17.62 4.59 -4.40
CA PRO A 156 -16.95 5.11 -5.60
C PRO A 156 -15.43 5.22 -5.40
N GLN A 157 -15.00 5.75 -4.24
CA GLN A 157 -13.58 5.86 -3.92
C GLN A 157 -12.95 4.48 -3.66
N LEU A 158 -13.68 3.54 -3.05
CA LEU A 158 -13.21 2.16 -2.90
C LEU A 158 -13.03 1.45 -4.23
N LEU A 159 -13.94 1.62 -5.19
CA LEU A 159 -13.80 1.06 -6.54
C LEU A 159 -12.62 1.69 -7.27
N GLU A 160 -12.39 3.00 -7.13
CA GLU A 160 -11.19 3.66 -7.66
C GLU A 160 -9.91 3.07 -7.03
N TRP A 161 -9.91 2.84 -5.71
CA TRP A 161 -8.80 2.17 -5.01
C TRP A 161 -8.54 0.76 -5.54
N ILE A 162 -9.59 -0.04 -5.74
CA ILE A 162 -9.48 -1.38 -6.33
C ILE A 162 -8.92 -1.29 -7.76
N ARG A 163 -9.46 -0.42 -8.61
CA ARG A 163 -9.00 -0.28 -10.00
C ARG A 163 -7.54 0.17 -10.08
N PHE A 164 -7.13 1.09 -9.22
CA PHE A 164 -5.78 1.61 -9.17
C PHE A 164 -4.75 0.56 -8.76
N HIS A 165 -5.09 -0.30 -7.80
CA HIS A 165 -4.16 -1.32 -7.28
C HIS A 165 -4.25 -2.68 -7.98
N PHE A 166 -5.39 -2.98 -8.61
CA PHE A 166 -5.67 -4.25 -9.30
C PHE A 166 -5.97 -4.05 -10.79
N PHE A 167 -5.06 -3.40 -11.48
CA PHE A 167 -5.15 -3.08 -12.91
C PHE A 167 -4.93 -4.29 -13.85
N ARG A 168 -4.81 -5.53 -13.34
CA ARG A 168 -4.52 -6.74 -14.14
C ARG A 168 -5.55 -6.95 -15.26
N CYS A 169 -6.83 -6.85 -14.93
CA CYS A 169 -7.91 -7.03 -15.90
C CYS A 169 -7.91 -5.92 -16.95
N GLU A 170 -7.67 -4.66 -16.56
CA GLU A 170 -7.58 -3.54 -17.50
C GLU A 170 -6.40 -3.67 -18.48
N ARG A 171 -5.22 -4.08 -17.98
CA ARG A 171 -4.06 -4.34 -18.83
C ARG A 171 -4.29 -5.49 -19.80
N ARG A 172 -4.88 -6.60 -19.32
CA ARG A 172 -5.25 -7.74 -20.17
C ARG A 172 -6.26 -7.34 -21.23
N ALA A 173 -7.28 -6.56 -20.86
CA ALA A 173 -8.29 -6.07 -21.79
C ALA A 173 -7.66 -5.24 -22.91
N THR A 174 -6.74 -4.32 -22.56
CA THR A 174 -6.00 -3.52 -23.55
C THR A 174 -5.19 -4.42 -24.48
N ALA A 175 -4.47 -5.41 -23.94
CA ALA A 175 -3.68 -6.35 -24.74
C ALA A 175 -4.54 -7.20 -25.69
N ILE A 176 -5.71 -7.68 -25.23
CA ILE A 176 -6.66 -8.44 -26.06
C ILE A 176 -7.23 -7.54 -27.16
N ILE A 177 -7.59 -6.30 -26.84
CA ILE A 177 -8.09 -5.33 -27.82
C ILE A 177 -7.03 -5.09 -28.90
N ASP A 178 -5.78 -4.81 -28.50
CA ASP A 178 -4.67 -4.58 -29.43
C ASP A 178 -4.38 -5.83 -30.29
N ALA A 179 -4.38 -7.02 -29.69
CA ALA A 179 -4.20 -8.29 -30.41
C ALA A 179 -5.35 -8.58 -31.38
N SER A 180 -6.59 -8.29 -30.97
CA SER A 180 -7.78 -8.53 -31.80
C SER A 180 -7.83 -7.66 -33.05
N TYR A 181 -7.31 -6.43 -32.98
CA TYR A 181 -7.17 -5.58 -34.17
C TYR A 181 -6.17 -6.16 -35.17
N ILE A 182 -5.11 -6.82 -34.68
CA ILE A 182 -4.12 -7.49 -35.52
C ILE A 182 -4.69 -8.78 -36.12
N SER A 183 -5.41 -9.59 -35.33
CA SER A 183 -5.95 -10.88 -35.77
C SER A 183 -7.18 -10.76 -36.67
N MET A 184 -7.93 -9.67 -36.60
CA MET A 184 -9.01 -9.35 -37.54
C MET A 184 -8.52 -9.24 -38.98
N GLU A 185 -7.26 -8.85 -39.19
CA GLU A 185 -6.66 -8.75 -40.52
C GLU A 185 -6.18 -10.11 -41.08
N THR A 186 -5.96 -11.11 -40.22
CA THR A 186 -5.30 -12.37 -40.60
C THR A 186 -6.18 -13.61 -40.49
N GLU A 187 -7.06 -13.74 -39.48
CA GLU A 187 -7.71 -15.04 -39.17
C GLU A 187 -9.22 -14.98 -38.91
N GLY A 188 -9.85 -13.81 -38.83
CA GLY A 188 -11.32 -13.70 -38.71
C GLY A 188 -11.92 -14.32 -37.43
N ASN A 189 -11.09 -14.74 -36.48
CA ASN A 189 -11.50 -15.23 -35.17
C ASN A 189 -11.87 -14.06 -34.25
N GLY A 190 -12.92 -14.22 -33.45
CA GLY A 190 -13.31 -13.24 -32.45
C GLY A 190 -12.38 -13.23 -31.25
N ALA A 191 -12.43 -12.15 -30.44
CA ALA A 191 -11.57 -11.98 -29.27
C ALA A 191 -11.72 -13.08 -28.20
N GLU A 192 -12.80 -13.87 -28.24
CA GLU A 192 -13.03 -15.01 -27.35
C GLU A 192 -12.06 -16.18 -27.56
N SER A 193 -11.28 -16.20 -28.65
CA SER A 193 -10.25 -17.21 -28.87
C SER A 193 -9.07 -17.09 -27.90
N GLU A 194 -8.89 -15.92 -27.29
CA GLU A 194 -7.89 -15.70 -26.26
C GLU A 194 -8.28 -16.41 -24.95
N PRO A 195 -7.41 -17.26 -24.37
CA PRO A 195 -7.76 -18.08 -23.21
C PRO A 195 -8.14 -17.24 -21.98
N GLU A 196 -7.58 -16.04 -21.90
CA GLU A 196 -7.82 -15.06 -20.85
C GLU A 196 -9.09 -14.21 -21.02
N TYR A 197 -9.84 -14.33 -22.12
CA TYR A 197 -10.93 -13.41 -22.48
C TYR A 197 -12.02 -13.33 -21.40
N TRP A 198 -12.61 -14.48 -21.03
CA TRP A 198 -13.75 -14.53 -20.10
C TRP A 198 -13.37 -14.12 -18.67
N GLU A 199 -12.21 -14.54 -18.20
CA GLU A 199 -11.70 -14.13 -16.88
C GLU A 199 -11.47 -12.62 -16.84
N THR A 200 -10.94 -12.03 -17.93
CA THR A 200 -10.75 -10.58 -18.04
C THR A 200 -12.09 -9.86 -18.05
N MET A 201 -13.06 -10.34 -18.82
CA MET A 201 -14.42 -9.83 -18.90
C MET A 201 -15.11 -9.78 -17.53
N ILE A 202 -15.10 -10.91 -16.81
CA ILE A 202 -15.67 -11.03 -15.46
C ILE A 202 -14.95 -10.09 -14.48
N GLY A 203 -13.61 -10.03 -14.55
CA GLY A 203 -12.81 -9.12 -13.73
C GLY A 203 -13.12 -7.63 -13.95
N LEU A 204 -13.32 -7.20 -15.20
CA LEU A 204 -13.70 -5.82 -15.51
C LEU A 204 -15.10 -5.48 -14.98
N VAL A 205 -16.03 -6.42 -15.10
CA VAL A 205 -17.40 -6.28 -14.60
C VAL A 205 -17.38 -6.14 -13.07
N LEU A 206 -16.66 -7.00 -12.36
CA LEU A 206 -16.48 -6.91 -10.90
C LEU A 206 -15.93 -5.55 -10.45
N GLN A 207 -15.04 -4.96 -11.24
CA GLN A 207 -14.43 -3.65 -10.98
C GLN A 207 -15.30 -2.45 -11.41
N GLY A 208 -16.47 -2.69 -12.04
CA GLY A 208 -17.33 -1.66 -12.59
C GLY A 208 -16.76 -0.96 -13.84
N GLN A 209 -15.83 -1.60 -14.56
CA GLN A 209 -15.21 -1.07 -15.78
C GLN A 209 -16.07 -1.35 -17.03
N LEU A 210 -17.29 -0.83 -17.05
CA LEU A 210 -18.30 -1.20 -18.04
C LEU A 210 -17.90 -0.84 -19.48
N GLU A 211 -17.23 0.29 -19.72
CA GLU A 211 -16.81 0.66 -21.08
C GLU A 211 -15.76 -0.30 -21.65
N ALA A 212 -14.82 -0.78 -20.83
CA ALA A 212 -13.85 -1.78 -21.26
C ALA A 212 -14.53 -3.13 -21.55
N THR A 213 -15.49 -3.54 -20.71
CA THR A 213 -16.34 -4.72 -20.96
C THR A 213 -17.10 -4.60 -22.27
N ARG A 214 -17.70 -3.44 -22.54
CA ARG A 214 -18.44 -3.17 -23.79
C ARG A 214 -17.54 -3.20 -25.01
N ALA A 215 -16.30 -2.71 -24.90
CA ALA A 215 -15.32 -2.79 -25.98
C ALA A 215 -15.00 -4.26 -26.32
N LEU A 216 -14.77 -5.11 -25.31
CA LEU A 216 -14.51 -6.53 -25.51
C LEU A 216 -15.73 -7.31 -26.04
N LEU A 217 -16.96 -6.95 -25.63
CA LEU A 217 -18.18 -7.58 -26.16
C LEU A 217 -18.37 -7.32 -27.66
N ARG A 218 -17.97 -6.14 -28.13
CA ARG A 218 -18.07 -5.78 -29.56
C ARG A 218 -17.08 -6.55 -30.45
N LEU A 219 -15.99 -7.04 -29.85
CA LEU A 219 -14.95 -7.81 -30.53
C LEU A 219 -15.24 -9.31 -30.55
N HIS A 220 -16.30 -9.75 -29.88
CA HIS A 220 -16.75 -11.14 -29.89
C HIS A 220 -17.34 -11.50 -31.27
N SER A 221 -17.11 -12.72 -31.77
CA SER A 221 -17.66 -13.16 -33.07
C SER A 221 -19.19 -13.01 -33.18
N ALA A 222 -19.90 -13.38 -32.11
CA ALA A 222 -21.35 -13.23 -31.94
C ALA A 222 -21.84 -11.81 -31.58
N ALA A 223 -21.02 -10.75 -31.62
CA ALA A 223 -21.42 -9.39 -31.21
C ALA A 223 -22.64 -8.83 -31.96
N ALA A 224 -22.89 -9.29 -33.18
CA ALA A 224 -24.04 -8.88 -33.99
C ALA A 224 -25.37 -9.53 -33.55
N THR A 225 -25.33 -10.54 -32.67
CA THR A 225 -26.52 -11.26 -32.20
C THR A 225 -27.30 -10.44 -31.18
N GLU A 226 -28.61 -10.69 -31.09
CA GLU A 226 -29.51 -9.95 -30.20
C GLU A 226 -29.14 -10.01 -28.71
N PRO A 227 -28.66 -11.14 -28.16
CA PRO A 227 -28.20 -11.20 -26.76
C PRO A 227 -27.02 -10.26 -26.48
N PHE A 228 -26.03 -10.20 -27.38
CA PHE A 228 -24.86 -9.33 -27.21
C PHE A 228 -25.21 -7.84 -27.39
N ARG A 229 -26.13 -7.52 -28.31
CA ARG A 229 -26.65 -6.15 -28.47
C ARG A 229 -27.44 -5.70 -27.24
N SER A 230 -28.26 -6.59 -26.70
CA SER A 230 -28.98 -6.36 -25.45
C SER A 230 -28.00 -6.12 -24.31
N ALA A 231 -26.97 -6.97 -24.17
CA ALA A 231 -25.90 -6.80 -23.18
C ALA A 231 -25.20 -5.44 -23.28
N ASP A 232 -24.77 -5.03 -24.49
CA ASP A 232 -24.10 -3.74 -24.71
C ASP A 232 -25.01 -2.56 -24.38
N PHE A 233 -26.28 -2.63 -24.78
CA PHE A 233 -27.27 -1.58 -24.47
C PHE A 233 -27.47 -1.44 -22.96
N ILE A 234 -27.64 -2.57 -22.28
CA ILE A 234 -27.82 -2.66 -20.85
C ILE A 234 -26.61 -2.05 -20.11
N LEU A 235 -25.40 -2.49 -20.43
CA LEU A 235 -24.16 -1.96 -19.85
C LEU A 235 -23.99 -0.46 -20.13
N LYS A 236 -24.43 0.03 -21.30
CA LYS A 236 -24.45 1.46 -21.63
C LYS A 236 -25.41 2.26 -20.76
N THR A 237 -26.58 1.68 -20.46
CA THR A 237 -27.63 2.33 -19.66
C THR A 237 -27.39 2.21 -18.16
N MET A 238 -26.38 1.43 -17.74
CA MET A 238 -26.06 1.25 -16.34
C MET A 238 -25.64 2.59 -15.73
N PRO A 239 -26.36 3.10 -14.70
CA PRO A 239 -26.06 4.39 -14.15
C PRO A 239 -24.77 4.28 -13.35
N THR A 240 -23.80 5.09 -13.72
CA THR A 240 -22.64 5.33 -12.90
C THR A 240 -23.10 6.14 -11.69
N PHE A 241 -22.66 5.74 -10.49
CA PHE A 241 -22.95 6.52 -9.29
C PHE A 241 -22.44 7.95 -9.48
N SER A 242 -23.35 8.92 -9.35
CA SER A 242 -23.03 10.34 -9.33
C SER A 242 -23.69 10.96 -8.12
N VAL A 243 -22.88 11.67 -7.33
CA VAL A 243 -23.30 12.37 -6.11
C VAL A 243 -24.46 13.34 -6.40
N ASP A 244 -24.45 14.02 -7.56
CA ASP A 244 -25.53 14.92 -7.98
C ASP A 244 -26.84 14.15 -8.24
N HIS A 245 -26.76 12.93 -8.78
CA HIS A 245 -27.91 12.07 -9.00
C HIS A 245 -28.51 11.52 -7.69
N TYR A 246 -27.65 11.22 -6.71
CA TYR A 246 -28.05 10.78 -5.36
C TYR A 246 -28.75 11.90 -4.59
N ILE A 247 -28.17 13.11 -4.56
CA ILE A 247 -28.77 14.28 -3.88
C ILE A 247 -30.13 14.63 -4.49
N ARG A 248 -30.32 14.38 -5.80
CA ARG A 248 -31.59 14.57 -6.52
C ARG A 248 -32.56 13.38 -6.42
N GLY A 249 -32.24 12.35 -5.65
CA GLY A 249 -33.12 11.21 -5.37
C GLY A 249 -33.41 10.30 -6.57
N ARG A 250 -32.53 10.26 -7.58
CA ARG A 250 -32.79 9.60 -8.87
C ARG A 250 -32.14 8.22 -9.05
N VAL A 251 -31.50 7.65 -8.04
CA VAL A 251 -30.74 6.39 -8.20
C VAL A 251 -31.40 5.24 -7.45
N PRO A 252 -32.30 4.46 -8.08
CA PRO A 252 -32.69 3.16 -7.56
C PRO A 252 -31.60 2.17 -7.97
N ALA A 253 -30.47 2.23 -7.29
CA ALA A 253 -29.30 1.43 -7.60
C ALA A 253 -29.56 -0.09 -7.47
N HIS A 254 -30.61 -0.46 -6.73
CA HIS A 254 -31.00 -1.86 -6.50
C HIS A 254 -31.67 -2.54 -7.72
N ASN A 255 -32.08 -1.81 -8.77
CA ASN A 255 -32.84 -2.40 -9.89
C ASN A 255 -32.07 -2.55 -11.20
N ILE A 256 -30.90 -1.92 -11.34
CA ILE A 256 -30.24 -1.89 -12.64
C ILE A 256 -29.57 -3.22 -12.96
N ALA A 257 -28.81 -3.79 -12.04
CA ALA A 257 -28.19 -5.10 -12.24
C ALA A 257 -29.28 -6.15 -12.55
N ILE A 258 -30.34 -6.20 -11.74
CA ILE A 258 -31.50 -7.09 -11.90
C ILE A 258 -32.14 -6.98 -13.31
N TYR A 259 -32.29 -5.77 -13.86
CA TYR A 259 -32.86 -5.55 -15.21
C TYR A 259 -31.89 -5.95 -16.33
N CYS A 260 -30.58 -5.76 -16.11
CA CYS A 260 -29.53 -6.25 -17.01
C CYS A 260 -29.64 -7.77 -17.20
N ILE A 261 -29.95 -8.44 -16.10
CA ILE A 261 -29.93 -9.89 -15.96
C ILE A 261 -31.19 -10.51 -16.51
N SER A 262 -32.37 -9.95 -16.23
CA SER A 262 -33.63 -10.47 -16.76
C SER A 262 -33.67 -10.39 -18.29
N ALA A 263 -33.16 -9.29 -18.86
CA ALA A 263 -33.11 -9.10 -20.32
C ALA A 263 -32.06 -10.00 -21.01
N LEU A 264 -30.92 -10.26 -20.37
CA LEU A 264 -29.94 -11.23 -20.87
C LEU A 264 -30.43 -12.67 -20.73
N LYS A 265 -31.08 -12.99 -19.62
CA LYS A 265 -31.67 -14.30 -19.35
C LYS A 265 -32.81 -14.62 -20.30
N GLU A 266 -33.74 -13.67 -20.57
CA GLU A 266 -34.80 -13.84 -21.59
C GLU A 266 -34.23 -14.02 -23.00
N GLY A 267 -33.19 -13.27 -23.39
CA GLY A 267 -32.53 -13.42 -24.70
C GLY A 267 -31.82 -14.77 -24.88
N LEU A 268 -31.35 -15.38 -23.79
CA LEU A 268 -30.68 -16.70 -23.78
C LEU A 268 -31.67 -17.87 -23.66
N GLN A 269 -32.78 -17.70 -22.94
CA GLN A 269 -33.83 -18.72 -22.78
C GLN A 269 -34.62 -18.96 -24.07
N VAL A 270 -34.75 -17.94 -24.93
CA VAL A 270 -35.34 -18.07 -26.27
C VAL A 270 -34.57 -19.06 -27.18
N ARG A 271 -33.33 -19.46 -26.81
CA ARG A 271 -32.53 -20.41 -27.58
C ARG A 271 -32.30 -21.78 -26.95
N HIS A 272 -32.57 -21.96 -25.66
CA HIS A 272 -32.50 -23.29 -25.05
C HIS A 272 -33.66 -24.20 -25.52
N ASP A 273 -34.71 -23.62 -26.08
CA ASP A 273 -35.80 -24.33 -26.76
C ASP A 273 -35.53 -24.59 -28.25
N SER A 274 -34.42 -24.10 -28.83
CA SER A 274 -34.26 -24.07 -30.29
C SER A 274 -33.03 -24.73 -30.90
N ASP A 275 -32.00 -25.20 -30.19
CA ASP A 275 -30.96 -26.04 -30.80
C ASP A 275 -30.22 -26.90 -29.75
N GLU A 276 -30.19 -28.21 -29.98
CA GLU A 276 -29.61 -29.25 -29.11
C GLU A 276 -28.11 -29.51 -29.35
N ASP A 277 -27.40 -28.72 -30.17
CA ASP A 277 -26.03 -29.08 -30.58
C ASP A 277 -24.96 -28.02 -30.29
N GLU A 278 -23.89 -28.53 -29.66
CA GLU A 278 -22.50 -28.05 -29.58
C GLU A 278 -22.21 -26.60 -29.12
N GLY A 279 -21.70 -26.46 -27.88
CA GLY A 279 -21.03 -25.22 -27.48
C GLY A 279 -20.55 -25.17 -26.03
N VAL A 280 -19.44 -25.86 -25.70
CA VAL A 280 -18.72 -25.74 -24.41
C VAL A 280 -18.28 -24.29 -24.10
N GLY A 281 -18.26 -23.39 -25.09
CA GLY A 281 -17.94 -21.98 -24.91
C GLY A 281 -19.07 -21.11 -24.36
N PHE A 282 -20.33 -21.52 -24.51
CA PHE A 282 -21.50 -20.70 -24.13
C PHE A 282 -21.89 -20.85 -22.65
N THR A 283 -21.52 -21.98 -22.03
CA THR A 283 -21.74 -22.24 -20.60
C THR A 283 -20.83 -21.38 -19.73
N ALA A 284 -19.58 -21.12 -20.15
CA ALA A 284 -18.67 -20.20 -19.46
C ALA A 284 -19.13 -18.73 -19.53
N THR A 285 -19.92 -18.38 -20.56
CA THR A 285 -20.57 -17.08 -20.72
C THR A 285 -21.72 -16.87 -19.74
N LEU A 286 -22.41 -17.96 -19.36
CA LEU A 286 -23.52 -17.94 -18.41
C LEU A 286 -23.04 -17.69 -16.97
N ASP A 287 -22.03 -18.42 -16.50
CA ASP A 287 -21.59 -18.39 -15.08
C ASP A 287 -20.94 -17.04 -14.68
N GLY A 288 -20.29 -16.36 -15.63
CA GLY A 288 -19.73 -15.02 -15.41
C GLY A 288 -20.79 -13.90 -15.38
N MET A 289 -21.93 -14.12 -16.04
CA MET A 289 -23.01 -13.13 -16.19
C MET A 289 -24.14 -13.33 -15.17
N THR A 290 -24.32 -14.52 -14.61
CA THR A 290 -25.18 -14.82 -13.44
C THR A 290 -24.65 -14.19 -12.15
N LEU A 291 -23.37 -13.85 -12.08
CA LEU A 291 -22.77 -13.11 -10.97
C LEU A 291 -23.41 -11.75 -10.70
N LEU A 292 -23.76 -11.05 -11.77
CA LEU A 292 -24.32 -9.70 -11.73
C LEU A 292 -25.64 -9.65 -10.96
N CYS A 293 -26.19 -10.84 -10.68
CA CYS A 293 -27.30 -11.26 -9.82
C CYS A 293 -27.72 -10.30 -8.69
N GLY A 294 -26.75 -9.97 -7.84
CA GLY A 294 -27.03 -9.79 -6.41
C GLY A 294 -27.61 -11.05 -5.74
N ASP A 295 -27.69 -12.17 -6.48
CA ASP A 295 -28.03 -13.48 -5.95
C ASP A 295 -26.82 -13.99 -5.18
N LYS A 296 -27.01 -14.28 -3.90
CA LYS A 296 -25.95 -14.72 -2.99
C LYS A 296 -25.30 -16.02 -3.47
N GLU A 297 -26.07 -16.88 -4.15
CA GLU A 297 -25.59 -18.17 -4.65
C GLU A 297 -24.75 -17.99 -5.90
N ALA A 298 -25.20 -17.20 -6.89
CA ALA A 298 -24.41 -16.88 -8.08
C ALA A 298 -23.16 -16.05 -7.76
N PHE A 299 -23.22 -15.17 -6.74
CA PHE A 299 -22.04 -14.41 -6.31
C PHE A 299 -20.98 -15.25 -5.58
N SER A 300 -21.32 -16.47 -5.17
CA SER A 300 -20.35 -17.41 -4.61
C SER A 300 -19.40 -17.99 -5.67
N GLU A 301 -19.84 -18.10 -6.92
CA GLU A 301 -19.08 -18.70 -8.03
C GLU A 301 -17.92 -17.80 -8.48
N VAL A 302 -18.09 -16.48 -8.36
CA VAL A 302 -17.07 -15.52 -8.84
C VAL A 302 -16.03 -15.14 -7.81
N LYS A 303 -16.12 -15.73 -6.62
CA LYS A 303 -15.01 -15.80 -5.68
C LYS A 303 -13.70 -16.22 -6.35
N GLY A 304 -13.74 -17.11 -7.35
CA GLY A 304 -12.55 -17.57 -8.09
C GLY A 304 -11.86 -16.50 -8.93
N HIS A 305 -12.56 -15.43 -9.32
CA HIS A 305 -12.02 -14.34 -10.15
C HIS A 305 -11.53 -13.13 -9.34
N CYS A 306 -11.79 -13.10 -8.03
CA CYS A 306 -11.20 -12.11 -7.14
C CYS A 306 -9.95 -12.70 -6.48
N GLU A 307 -8.89 -11.88 -6.36
CA GLU A 307 -7.66 -12.28 -5.66
C GLU A 307 -7.86 -12.18 -4.13
N THR A 308 -8.66 -11.21 -3.70
CA THR A 308 -8.78 -10.78 -2.30
C THR A 308 -10.23 -10.53 -1.89
N TRP A 309 -10.50 -10.61 -0.58
CA TRP A 309 -11.86 -10.45 -0.03
C TRP A 309 -12.39 -9.03 -0.19
N TYR A 310 -11.51 -8.03 -0.25
CA TYR A 310 -11.91 -6.63 -0.42
C TYR A 310 -12.22 -6.27 -1.88
N GLN A 311 -11.63 -6.96 -2.88
CA GLN A 311 -12.12 -6.89 -4.27
C GLN A 311 -13.53 -7.48 -4.36
N TYR A 312 -13.72 -8.65 -3.75
CA TYR A 312 -15.01 -9.33 -3.69
C TYR A 312 -16.06 -8.46 -2.99
N MET A 313 -15.71 -7.82 -1.87
CA MET A 313 -16.57 -6.88 -1.16
C MET A 313 -16.94 -5.66 -2.00
N ALA A 314 -15.98 -5.01 -2.65
CA ALA A 314 -16.26 -3.85 -3.50
C ALA A 314 -17.20 -4.20 -4.66
N ALA A 315 -16.99 -5.37 -5.29
CA ALA A 315 -17.87 -5.87 -6.33
C ALA A 315 -19.26 -6.23 -5.79
N TRP A 316 -19.34 -6.88 -4.62
CA TRP A 316 -20.62 -7.20 -3.97
C TRP A 316 -21.43 -5.92 -3.70
N LEU A 317 -20.79 -4.90 -3.13
CA LEU A 317 -21.40 -3.61 -2.82
C LEU A 317 -21.85 -2.88 -4.09
N LEU A 318 -21.08 -2.95 -5.19
CA LEU A 318 -21.47 -2.36 -6.48
C LEU A 318 -22.83 -2.87 -6.98
N TYR A 319 -23.12 -4.16 -6.78
CA TYR A 319 -24.34 -4.79 -7.29
C TYR A 319 -25.47 -4.91 -6.25
N THR A 320 -25.17 -4.72 -4.95
CA THR A 320 -26.17 -4.88 -3.88
C THR A 320 -26.45 -3.60 -3.10
N GLU A 321 -25.43 -2.81 -2.77
CA GLU A 321 -25.56 -1.64 -1.89
C GLU A 321 -24.56 -0.52 -2.28
N PRO A 322 -24.77 0.17 -3.41
CA PRO A 322 -23.81 1.15 -3.90
C PRO A 322 -23.85 2.50 -3.17
N THR A 323 -24.77 2.67 -2.23
CA THR A 323 -24.86 3.82 -1.32
C THR A 323 -24.33 3.52 0.07
N VAL A 324 -23.56 2.43 0.22
CA VAL A 324 -22.93 2.01 1.48
C VAL A 324 -22.10 3.13 2.10
N LYS A 325 -22.20 3.25 3.41
CA LYS A 325 -21.50 4.27 4.21
C LYS A 325 -20.28 3.70 4.89
N SER A 326 -19.37 4.57 5.32
CA SER A 326 -18.10 4.17 5.96
C SER A 326 -18.30 3.27 7.18
N PHE A 327 -19.32 3.54 8.01
CA PHE A 327 -19.60 2.78 9.23
C PHE A 327 -20.19 1.38 8.97
N ASP A 328 -20.81 1.17 7.81
CA ASP A 328 -21.37 -0.15 7.43
C ASP A 328 -20.30 -1.07 6.82
N LEU A 329 -19.15 -0.52 6.38
CA LEU A 329 -18.08 -1.30 5.75
C LEU A 329 -17.58 -2.45 6.61
N THR A 330 -17.52 -2.28 7.93
CA THR A 330 -17.10 -3.36 8.85
C THR A 330 -18.03 -4.57 8.74
N PHE A 331 -19.35 -4.34 8.70
CA PHE A 331 -20.33 -5.41 8.59
C PHE A 331 -20.17 -6.19 7.28
N HIS A 332 -19.98 -5.49 6.16
CA HIS A 332 -19.73 -6.13 4.86
C HIS A 332 -18.38 -6.83 4.80
N ALA A 333 -17.34 -6.27 5.42
CA ALA A 333 -16.01 -6.89 5.48
C ALA A 333 -16.06 -8.26 6.14
N HIS A 334 -16.71 -8.37 7.31
CA HIS A 334 -16.85 -9.64 8.02
C HIS A 334 -17.66 -10.67 7.22
N GLN A 335 -18.74 -10.26 6.55
CA GLN A 335 -19.50 -11.13 5.67
C GLN A 335 -18.65 -11.63 4.49
N CYS A 336 -17.97 -10.71 3.80
CA CYS A 336 -17.14 -11.06 2.65
C CYS A 336 -15.94 -11.90 3.04
N ILE A 337 -15.33 -11.69 4.21
CA ILE A 337 -14.29 -12.58 4.74
C ILE A 337 -14.87 -13.98 4.93
N ALA A 338 -15.99 -14.13 5.65
CA ALA A 338 -16.61 -15.44 5.88
C ALA A 338 -16.92 -16.20 4.57
N LEU A 339 -17.39 -15.50 3.54
CA LEU A 339 -17.69 -16.06 2.22
C LEU A 339 -16.44 -16.32 1.36
N PHE A 340 -15.48 -15.39 1.36
CA PHE A 340 -14.32 -15.39 0.47
C PHE A 340 -13.17 -16.26 1.00
N ARG A 341 -12.83 -16.20 2.30
CA ARG A 341 -11.78 -17.03 2.89
C ARG A 341 -12.14 -17.25 4.35
N GLY A 342 -12.39 -18.51 4.72
CA GLY A 342 -12.57 -18.88 6.13
C GLY A 342 -11.49 -18.23 7.01
N PRO A 343 -11.80 -17.86 8.26
CA PRO A 343 -11.05 -16.89 9.07
C PRO A 343 -9.55 -17.20 9.29
N ASP A 344 -9.11 -18.42 9.01
CA ASP A 344 -7.75 -18.91 9.29
C ASP A 344 -6.69 -18.59 8.22
N LYS A 345 -7.00 -17.79 7.19
CA LYS A 345 -6.07 -17.50 6.07
C LYS A 345 -5.82 -16.01 5.77
N LEU A 346 -6.02 -15.13 6.75
CA LEU A 346 -5.72 -13.70 6.57
C LEU A 346 -4.21 -13.46 6.62
N ASN A 347 -3.68 -12.80 5.59
CA ASN A 347 -2.30 -12.32 5.61
C ASN A 347 -2.20 -11.03 6.45
N THR A 348 -0.98 -10.57 6.74
CA THR A 348 -0.75 -9.36 7.53
C THR A 348 -1.44 -8.12 6.94
N THR A 349 -1.45 -7.98 5.61
CA THR A 349 -2.12 -6.87 4.91
C THR A 349 -3.63 -6.93 5.09
N ASP A 350 -4.24 -8.12 5.03
CA ASP A 350 -5.67 -8.32 5.22
C ASP A 350 -6.09 -7.91 6.64
N VAL A 351 -5.28 -8.26 7.65
CA VAL A 351 -5.52 -7.86 9.05
C VAL A 351 -5.45 -6.34 9.21
N ILE A 352 -4.49 -5.69 8.55
CA ILE A 352 -4.38 -4.22 8.60
C ILE A 352 -5.57 -3.57 7.89
N ILE A 353 -5.99 -4.05 6.71
CA ILE A 353 -7.17 -3.54 6.00
C ILE A 353 -8.41 -3.70 6.88
N LEU A 354 -8.61 -4.87 7.49
CA LEU A 354 -9.76 -5.08 8.37
C LEU A 354 -9.74 -4.11 9.55
N ALA A 355 -8.59 -3.92 10.20
CA ALA A 355 -8.45 -2.94 11.28
C ALA A 355 -8.72 -1.49 10.81
N LEU A 356 -8.34 -1.15 9.58
CA LEU A 356 -8.67 0.13 8.96
C LEU A 356 -10.15 0.29 8.67
N LEU A 357 -10.88 -0.77 8.32
CA LEU A 357 -12.35 -0.71 8.16
C LEU A 357 -13.07 -0.64 9.50
N GLU A 358 -12.54 -1.29 10.54
CA GLU A 358 -13.06 -1.30 11.92
C GLU A 358 -12.78 -0.01 12.69
N ALA A 359 -12.04 0.94 12.11
CA ALA A 359 -11.53 2.12 12.80
C ALA A 359 -10.68 1.81 14.05
N ASP A 360 -10.07 0.62 14.12
CA ASP A 360 -9.13 0.24 15.18
C ASP A 360 -7.72 0.75 14.85
N LEU A 361 -7.58 2.06 14.94
CA LEU A 361 -6.33 2.77 14.66
C LEU A 361 -5.21 2.46 15.67
N GLN A 362 -5.51 1.81 16.80
CA GLN A 362 -4.47 1.36 17.73
C GLN A 362 -3.70 0.17 17.17
N LYS A 363 -4.39 -0.77 16.51
CA LYS A 363 -3.73 -1.89 15.79
C LYS A 363 -2.89 -1.42 14.60
N VAL A 364 -3.23 -0.27 14.01
CA VAL A 364 -2.52 0.34 12.87
C VAL A 364 -1.40 1.29 13.30
N GLY A 365 -1.39 1.70 14.57
CA GLY A 365 -0.30 2.43 15.18
C GLY A 365 -0.47 3.96 15.27
N VAL A 366 -1.70 4.48 15.26
CA VAL A 366 -2.00 5.94 15.14
C VAL A 366 -2.30 6.62 16.49
N ALA A 367 -2.04 5.99 17.63
CA ALA A 367 -2.30 6.61 18.95
C ALA A 367 -1.32 7.77 19.26
N PRO A 368 -1.72 8.86 19.95
CA PRO A 368 -0.83 10.02 20.21
C PRO A 368 0.46 9.68 20.96
N ARG A 369 0.40 8.74 21.92
CA ARG A 369 1.59 8.24 22.63
C ARG A 369 2.51 7.42 21.72
N LEU A 370 1.92 6.77 20.71
CA LEU A 370 2.64 6.01 19.71
C LEU A 370 3.24 6.94 18.65
N HIS A 371 2.59 8.06 18.34
CA HIS A 371 3.11 9.07 17.42
C HIS A 371 4.45 9.65 17.88
N GLU A 372 4.54 10.12 19.13
CA GLU A 372 5.82 10.62 19.66
C GLU A 372 6.87 9.49 19.72
N HIS A 373 6.47 8.28 20.11
CA HIS A 373 7.39 7.14 20.15
C HIS A 373 7.98 6.82 18.77
N LEU A 374 7.16 6.76 17.72
CA LEU A 374 7.59 6.50 16.35
C LEU A 374 8.49 7.63 15.81
N LEU A 375 8.16 8.90 16.10
CA LEU A 375 9.02 10.03 15.75
C LEU A 375 10.36 9.99 16.47
N LEU A 376 10.38 9.61 17.75
CA LEU A 376 11.61 9.47 18.52
C LEU A 376 12.48 8.34 17.98
N GLU A 377 11.91 7.18 17.68
CA GLU A 377 12.64 6.05 17.10
C GLU A 377 13.20 6.41 15.73
N TYR A 378 12.36 6.94 14.84
CA TYR A 378 12.76 7.32 13.49
C TYR A 378 13.80 8.46 13.50
N GLY A 379 13.57 9.50 14.29
CA GLY A 379 14.52 10.61 14.45
C GLY A 379 15.86 10.16 15.02
N SER A 380 15.86 9.29 16.04
CA SER A 380 17.08 8.74 16.63
C SER A 380 17.85 7.85 15.65
N LEU A 381 17.14 7.03 14.87
CA LEU A 381 17.71 6.22 13.81
C LEU A 381 18.44 7.09 12.78
N LEU A 382 17.77 8.14 12.27
CA LEU A 382 18.33 9.07 11.29
C LEU A 382 19.52 9.87 11.84
N MET A 383 19.50 10.24 13.13
CA MET A 383 20.62 10.90 13.80
C MET A 383 21.91 10.08 13.69
N GLY A 384 21.81 8.75 13.57
CA GLY A 384 22.98 7.89 13.42
C GLY A 384 23.61 7.83 12.05
N HIS A 385 22.92 8.32 11.02
CA HIS A 385 23.44 8.28 9.66
C HIS A 385 24.16 9.58 9.30
N ARG A 386 25.37 9.45 8.72
CA ARG A 386 26.30 10.55 8.42
C ARG A 386 25.68 11.73 7.67
N SER A 387 24.77 11.47 6.73
CA SER A 387 24.15 12.52 5.90
C SER A 387 22.70 12.83 6.26
N LEU A 388 22.08 12.09 7.18
CA LEU A 388 20.64 12.24 7.51
C LEU A 388 20.42 12.81 8.91
N TRP A 389 21.47 13.03 9.71
CA TRP A 389 21.33 13.49 11.08
C TRP A 389 20.59 14.83 11.20
N GLN A 390 20.70 15.73 10.24
CA GLN A 390 19.92 16.99 10.25
C GLN A 390 18.42 16.74 10.08
N VAL A 391 18.07 15.79 9.22
CA VAL A 391 16.69 15.34 9.04
C VAL A 391 16.20 14.70 10.33
N GLY A 392 17.00 13.81 10.93
CA GLY A 392 16.69 13.22 12.24
C GLY A 392 16.46 14.26 13.32
N ALA A 393 17.32 15.27 13.39
CA ALA A 393 17.19 16.37 14.35
C ALA A 393 15.88 17.13 14.18
N SER A 394 15.48 17.40 12.94
CA SER A 394 14.22 18.10 12.65
C SER A 394 12.98 17.32 13.11
N TYR A 395 12.98 15.99 13.07
CA TYR A 395 11.90 15.17 13.63
C TYR A 395 11.90 15.21 15.17
N LEU A 396 13.08 15.14 15.78
CA LEU A 396 13.23 15.22 17.24
C LEU A 396 12.83 16.60 17.80
N ASP A 397 13.01 17.68 17.05
CA ASP A 397 12.54 19.03 17.44
C ASP A 397 11.01 19.10 17.63
N HIS A 398 10.28 18.23 16.93
CA HIS A 398 8.81 18.17 16.98
C HIS A 398 8.29 17.06 17.91
N CYS A 399 9.17 16.46 18.73
CA CYS A 399 8.77 15.52 19.79
C CYS A 399 8.55 16.29 21.12
N PRO A 400 7.32 16.33 21.66
CA PRO A 400 6.96 17.26 22.74
C PRO A 400 7.59 16.94 24.11
N THR A 401 7.86 15.67 24.44
CA THR A 401 8.31 15.27 25.78
C THR A 401 9.77 14.85 25.82
N LYS A 402 10.22 13.99 24.89
CA LYS A 402 11.57 13.38 24.94
C LYS A 402 12.52 13.88 23.85
N GLY A 403 12.05 14.69 22.90
CA GLY A 403 12.83 15.14 21.74
C GLY A 403 14.12 15.84 22.13
N ARG A 404 14.01 16.88 22.95
CA ARG A 404 15.16 17.68 23.41
C ARG A 404 16.19 16.86 24.17
N ALA A 405 15.75 16.08 25.17
CA ALA A 405 16.66 15.23 25.93
C ALA A 405 17.37 14.19 25.03
N CYS A 406 16.70 13.71 23.99
CA CYS A 406 17.32 12.83 23.00
C CYS A 406 18.40 13.57 22.18
N LEU A 407 18.10 14.79 21.71
CA LEU A 407 19.06 15.63 20.99
C LEU A 407 20.30 15.95 21.84
N GLU A 408 20.12 16.34 23.09
CA GLU A 408 21.21 16.65 24.03
C GLU A 408 22.14 15.44 24.25
N ARG A 409 21.58 14.23 24.17
CA ARG A 409 22.35 12.99 24.29
C ARG A 409 23.06 12.57 23.01
N ILE A 410 22.41 12.66 21.84
CA ILE A 410 22.94 12.10 20.59
C ILE A 410 23.84 13.10 19.84
N LEU A 411 23.49 14.39 19.85
CA LEU A 411 24.19 15.42 19.09
C LEU A 411 25.71 15.50 19.40
N PRO A 412 26.18 15.42 20.67
CA PRO A 412 27.61 15.40 20.98
C PRO A 412 28.33 14.13 20.51
N CYS A 413 27.61 13.04 20.28
CA CYS A 413 28.19 11.75 19.89
C CYS A 413 28.44 11.63 18.39
N LEU A 414 27.95 12.58 17.58
CA LEU A 414 28.11 12.56 16.13
C LEU A 414 29.60 12.61 15.74
N THR A 415 29.94 11.90 14.67
CA THR A 415 31.33 11.84 14.18
C THR A 415 31.80 13.19 13.65
N LEU A 416 32.93 13.66 14.16
CA LEU A 416 33.59 14.92 13.76
C LEU A 416 34.70 14.65 12.73
N ASP A 417 34.31 14.25 11.53
CA ASP A 417 35.24 13.88 10.46
C ASP A 417 35.83 15.08 9.71
N THR A 418 35.16 16.24 9.76
CA THR A 418 35.59 17.46 9.06
C THR A 418 35.28 18.70 9.90
N GLU A 419 36.09 19.75 9.75
CA GLU A 419 35.87 21.04 10.41
C GLU A 419 34.50 21.64 10.03
N ALA A 420 34.14 21.57 8.74
CA ALA A 420 32.84 22.04 8.26
C ALA A 420 31.67 21.34 8.97
N ARG A 421 31.78 20.03 9.22
CA ARG A 421 30.75 19.28 9.97
C ARG A 421 30.73 19.65 11.44
N ALA A 422 31.90 19.80 12.07
CA ALA A 422 31.98 20.23 13.47
C ALA A 422 31.33 21.61 13.67
N LEU A 423 31.67 22.59 12.82
CA LEU A 423 31.04 23.91 12.81
C LEU A 423 29.53 23.83 12.59
N LYS A 424 29.08 22.94 11.70
CA LYS A 424 27.64 22.75 11.45
C LYS A 424 26.91 22.16 12.66
N ILE A 425 27.52 21.20 13.37
CA ILE A 425 26.95 20.63 14.61
C ILE A 425 26.85 21.70 15.70
N ILE A 426 27.90 22.50 15.89
CA ILE A 426 27.90 23.64 16.83
C ILE A 426 26.80 24.64 16.48
N GLN A 427 26.65 24.98 15.20
CA GLN A 427 25.58 25.88 14.77
C GLN A 427 24.19 25.31 15.10
N VAL A 428 23.94 24.04 14.79
CA VAL A 428 22.66 23.37 15.08
C VAL A 428 22.37 23.34 16.58
N ALA A 429 23.39 23.13 17.43
CA ALA A 429 23.25 23.17 18.88
C ALA A 429 22.89 24.58 19.38
N ARG A 430 23.55 25.61 18.84
CA ARG A 430 23.27 27.02 19.16
C ARG A 430 21.87 27.44 18.73
N ASP A 431 21.44 27.05 17.53
CA ASP A 431 20.09 27.33 17.02
C ASP A 431 18.99 26.75 17.94
N ARG A 432 19.33 25.73 18.73
CA ARG A 432 18.44 25.05 19.70
C ARG A 432 18.65 25.47 21.16
N ASN A 433 19.48 26.50 21.42
CA ASN A 433 19.86 26.94 22.76
C ASN A 433 20.51 25.83 23.62
N MET A 434 21.26 24.92 23.00
CA MET A 434 21.99 23.84 23.67
C MET A 434 23.45 24.25 23.87
N ASN A 435 23.66 25.29 24.68
CA ASN A 435 24.98 25.92 24.83
C ASN A 435 26.04 24.96 25.40
N ASP A 436 25.64 24.04 26.28
CA ASP A 436 26.53 23.05 26.90
C ASP A 436 27.04 21.99 25.90
N VAL A 437 26.32 21.77 24.80
CA VAL A 437 26.70 20.83 23.72
C VAL A 437 27.57 21.52 22.66
N GLY A 438 27.48 22.85 22.56
CA GLY A 438 28.21 23.65 21.57
C GLY A 438 29.56 24.20 22.04
N GLN A 439 29.93 23.94 23.30
CA GLN A 439 31.26 24.19 23.88
C GLN A 439 32.17 23.00 23.63
#